data_AF-A0A537TMR8-F1
#
_entry.id   AF-A0A537TMR8-F1
#
_cell.length_a   1.000
_cell.length_b   1.000
_cell.length_c   1.000
_cell.angle_alpha   90.00
_cell.angle_beta   90.00
_cell.angle_gamma   90.00
#
_symmetry.space_group_name_H-M   'P 1'
#
loop_
_entity.id
_entity.type
_entity.pdbx_description
1 polymer ?
#
loop_
_entity_poly.entity_id
_entity_poly.type
_entity_poly.pdbx_seq_one_letter_code
_entity_poly.pdbx_strand_id
1 'polypeptide(L)'
;MSASRDPELGSILLADEELEQAEELWADEPGADHAGWFCLRTDPFPCPAAGCTFVADFMTAAHLILVWEERDDPNLLRHAQRAKEVGRNPQVVRYEPSFGPSASYYAWEAAGRPVHGVRREG
;
A
#
# COMPACT_ATOMS: atom_id res chain seq x y z
N MET A 1 9.36 -16.40 57.14
CA MET A 1 8.83 -17.06 55.92
C MET A 1 7.81 -16.13 55.31
N SER A 2 8.19 -15.38 54.27
CA SER A 2 7.26 -14.60 53.44
C SER A 2 7.60 -14.91 51.99
N ALA A 3 6.63 -15.46 51.27
CA ALA A 3 6.75 -15.79 49.86
C ALA A 3 6.59 -14.51 49.03
N SER A 4 7.64 -14.13 48.30
CA SER A 4 7.50 -13.19 47.17
C SER A 4 6.63 -13.88 46.12
N ARG A 5 5.55 -13.21 45.72
CA ARG A 5 4.86 -13.53 44.47
C ARG A 5 5.54 -12.73 43.36
N ASP A 6 6.40 -13.39 42.59
CA ASP A 6 6.83 -12.84 41.31
C ASP A 6 5.63 -12.76 40.36
N PRO A 7 5.39 -11.65 39.67
CA PRO A 7 4.40 -11.60 38.61
C PRO A 7 4.93 -12.39 37.40
N GLU A 8 4.23 -13.45 37.02
CA GLU A 8 4.51 -14.15 35.76
C GLU A 8 4.20 -13.22 34.57
N LEU A 9 5.18 -13.05 33.68
CA LEU A 9 5.02 -12.36 32.40
C LEU A 9 4.05 -13.16 31.54
N GLY A 10 2.95 -12.52 31.13
CA GLY A 10 1.97 -13.10 30.21
C GLY A 10 2.63 -13.48 28.88
N SER A 11 2.44 -14.73 28.47
CA SER A 11 2.83 -15.21 27.15
C SER A 11 1.86 -14.67 26.09
N ILE A 12 2.41 -14.14 25.00
CA ILE A 12 1.62 -13.78 23.82
C ILE A 12 1.44 -15.07 23.00
N LEU A 13 0.20 -15.55 22.91
CA LEU A 13 -0.22 -16.49 21.87
C LEU A 13 -0.52 -15.66 20.62
N LEU A 14 0.47 -15.49 19.74
CA LEU A 14 0.19 -15.05 18.37
C LEU A 14 -0.39 -16.26 17.65
N ALA A 15 -1.71 -16.39 17.70
CA ALA A 15 -2.43 -17.30 16.82
C ALA A 15 -2.26 -16.80 15.38
N ASP A 16 -1.99 -17.73 14.46
CA ASP A 16 -1.74 -17.52 13.03
C ASP A 16 -2.92 -16.88 12.23
N GLU A 17 -3.83 -16.16 12.89
CA GLU A 17 -4.97 -15.45 12.28
C GLU A 17 -4.65 -14.00 11.86
N GLU A 18 -3.48 -13.45 12.20
CA GLU A 18 -3.12 -12.04 11.90
C GLU A 18 -2.63 -11.78 10.46
N LEU A 19 -2.37 -12.83 9.65
CA LEU A 19 -1.69 -12.69 8.36
C LEU A 19 -2.63 -12.38 7.18
N GLU A 20 -3.88 -12.88 7.19
CA GLU A 20 -4.90 -12.52 6.18
C GLU A 20 -5.51 -11.14 6.46
N GLN A 21 -5.59 -10.75 7.74
CA GLN A 21 -6.18 -9.48 8.15
C GLN A 21 -5.42 -8.26 7.62
N ALA A 22 -4.10 -8.34 7.39
CA ALA A 22 -3.28 -7.19 7.02
C ALA A 22 -3.47 -6.72 5.56
N GLU A 23 -3.87 -7.59 4.63
CA GLU A 23 -4.22 -7.21 3.26
C GLU A 23 -5.70 -6.80 3.15
N GLU A 24 -6.56 -7.39 3.99
CA GLU A 24 -7.99 -7.11 4.11
C GLU A 24 -8.29 -5.80 4.87
N LEU A 25 -7.35 -5.28 5.67
CA LEU A 25 -7.55 -4.12 6.56
C LEU A 25 -7.57 -2.75 5.86
N TRP A 26 -7.08 -2.65 4.62
CA TRP A 26 -6.90 -1.35 3.95
C TRP A 26 -6.97 -1.38 2.43
N ALA A 27 -7.02 -2.56 1.81
CA ALA A 27 -7.75 -2.67 0.57
C ALA A 27 -9.22 -2.46 0.93
N ASP A 28 -9.71 -1.21 0.89
CA ASP A 28 -11.16 -0.96 0.84
C ASP A 28 -11.74 -1.97 -0.15
N GLU A 29 -12.65 -2.84 0.32
CA GLU A 29 -13.27 -3.99 -0.39
C GLU A 29 -12.64 -4.27 -1.74
N PRO A 30 -11.88 -5.37 -1.96
CA PRO A 30 -11.28 -5.65 -3.27
C PRO A 30 -12.29 -5.45 -4.41
N GLY A 31 -12.22 -4.29 -5.09
CA GLY A 31 -13.28 -3.84 -6.00
C GLY A 31 -14.03 -2.53 -5.68
N ALA A 32 -13.63 -1.70 -4.71
CA ALA A 32 -13.96 -0.27 -4.78
C ALA A 32 -13.37 0.26 -6.09
N ASP A 33 -14.21 0.46 -7.10
CA ASP A 33 -13.74 0.61 -8.48
C ASP A 33 -13.00 1.94 -8.72
N HIS A 34 -13.00 2.84 -7.72
CA HIS A 34 -12.43 4.19 -7.69
C HIS A 34 -12.56 4.93 -9.03
N ALA A 35 -13.59 4.60 -9.82
CA ALA A 35 -13.61 4.98 -11.21
C ALA A 35 -13.77 6.50 -11.32
N GLY A 36 -12.91 7.15 -12.10
CA GLY A 36 -12.91 8.61 -12.23
C GLY A 36 -12.10 9.36 -11.17
N TRP A 37 -11.54 8.68 -10.16
CA TRP A 37 -10.49 9.23 -9.30
C TRP A 37 -9.20 9.44 -10.11
N PHE A 38 -8.13 9.91 -9.46
CA PHE A 38 -6.86 10.22 -10.08
C PHE A 38 -5.73 9.36 -9.55
N CYS A 39 -4.80 8.98 -10.43
CA CYS A 39 -3.57 8.27 -10.09
C CYS A 39 -2.37 8.85 -10.84
N LEU A 40 -1.17 8.40 -10.49
CA LEU A 40 0.07 8.80 -11.14
C LEU A 40 0.56 7.71 -12.08
N ARG A 41 0.50 7.96 -13.39
CA ARG A 41 1.25 7.19 -14.38
C ARG A 41 2.71 7.62 -14.34
N THR A 42 3.63 6.68 -14.42
CA THR A 42 5.08 6.92 -14.43
C THR A 42 5.75 6.11 -15.53
N ASP A 43 7.03 6.38 -15.79
CA ASP A 43 7.84 5.43 -16.53
C ASP A 43 7.89 4.08 -15.77
N PRO A 44 7.99 2.93 -16.49
CA PRO A 44 7.94 1.61 -15.88
C PRO A 44 8.98 1.44 -14.77
N PHE A 45 8.54 0.96 -13.61
CA PHE A 45 9.40 0.79 -12.44
C PHE A 45 9.30 -0.63 -11.88
N PRO A 46 10.42 -1.38 -11.85
CA PRO A 46 10.42 -2.72 -11.28
C PRO A 46 10.23 -2.65 -9.77
N CYS A 47 9.45 -3.59 -9.23
CA CYS A 47 9.29 -3.72 -7.78
C CYS A 47 10.66 -3.98 -7.12
N PRO A 48 11.03 -3.25 -6.05
CA PRO A 48 12.31 -3.44 -5.37
C PRO A 48 12.35 -4.70 -4.50
N ALA A 49 11.22 -5.40 -4.30
CA ALA A 49 11.18 -6.63 -3.53
C ALA A 49 11.97 -7.75 -4.23
N ALA A 50 12.87 -8.38 -3.49
CA ALA A 50 13.72 -9.43 -4.02
C ALA A 50 12.88 -10.63 -4.51
N GLY A 51 12.99 -10.95 -5.80
CA GLY A 51 12.25 -12.04 -6.43
C GLY A 51 10.86 -11.66 -6.94
N CYS A 52 10.45 -10.41 -6.81
CA CYS A 52 9.23 -9.92 -7.44
C CYS A 52 9.51 -9.52 -8.91
N THR A 53 8.67 -9.97 -9.83
CA THR A 53 8.77 -9.67 -11.27
C THR A 53 7.80 -8.57 -11.71
N PHE A 54 7.04 -7.98 -10.77
CA PHE A 54 6.08 -6.92 -11.06
C PHE A 54 6.78 -5.66 -11.56
N VAL A 55 6.26 -5.09 -12.65
CA VAL A 55 6.70 -3.80 -13.20
C VAL A 55 5.50 -2.86 -13.20
N ALA A 56 5.63 -1.74 -12.50
CA ALA A 56 4.55 -0.79 -12.30
C ALA A 56 4.64 0.36 -13.31
N ASP A 57 3.61 0.54 -14.13
CA ASP A 57 3.43 1.73 -14.97
C ASP A 57 2.74 2.88 -14.22
N PHE A 58 2.28 2.61 -13.00
CA PHE A 58 1.64 3.56 -12.10
C PHE A 58 2.35 3.61 -10.74
N MET A 59 2.12 4.66 -9.98
CA MET A 59 2.52 4.69 -8.58
C MET A 59 1.70 3.69 -7.77
N THR A 60 2.38 2.70 -7.21
CA THR A 60 1.74 1.64 -6.43
C THR A 60 2.27 1.56 -5.00
N ALA A 61 1.44 1.06 -4.09
CA ALA A 61 1.85 0.52 -2.81
C ALA A 61 1.39 -0.94 -2.73
N ALA A 62 2.30 -1.88 -2.42
CA ALA A 62 2.01 -3.32 -2.45
C ALA A 62 1.24 -3.79 -3.71
N HIS A 63 1.67 -3.30 -4.88
CA HIS A 63 1.05 -3.58 -6.19
C HIS A 63 -0.37 -3.03 -6.41
N LEU A 64 -0.94 -2.30 -5.45
CA LEU A 64 -2.19 -1.56 -5.62
C LEU A 64 -1.88 -0.15 -6.12
N ILE A 65 -2.57 0.30 -7.16
CA ILE A 65 -2.47 1.66 -7.69
C ILE A 65 -3.03 2.62 -6.63
N LEU A 66 -2.20 3.55 -6.17
CA LEU A 66 -2.69 4.59 -5.26
C LEU A 66 -3.57 5.57 -6.03
N VAL A 67 -4.76 5.83 -5.49
CA VAL A 67 -5.75 6.74 -6.07
C VAL A 67 -6.16 7.83 -5.09
N TRP A 68 -6.53 8.98 -5.64
CA TRP A 68 -7.02 10.17 -4.93
C TRP A 68 -8.28 10.69 -5.61
N GLU A 69 -9.28 11.11 -4.83
CA GLU A 69 -10.55 11.62 -5.37
C GLU A 69 -10.34 12.92 -6.17
N GLU A 70 -9.50 13.82 -5.67
CA GLU A 70 -9.27 15.14 -6.24
C GLU A 70 -7.99 15.20 -7.08
N ARG A 71 -8.06 15.86 -8.24
CA ARG A 71 -6.93 15.97 -9.19
C ARG A 71 -5.77 16.80 -8.64
N ASP A 72 -6.08 17.83 -7.87
CA ASP A 72 -5.13 18.78 -7.29
C ASP A 72 -4.85 18.50 -5.81
N ASP A 73 -5.15 17.28 -5.35
CA ASP A 73 -4.85 16.81 -4.01
C ASP A 73 -3.35 17.07 -3.66
N PRO A 74 -3.05 17.76 -2.54
CA PRO A 74 -1.68 18.07 -2.17
C PRO A 74 -0.77 16.84 -1.96
N ASN A 75 -1.32 15.72 -1.48
CA ASN A 75 -0.58 14.48 -1.34
C ASN A 75 -0.23 13.89 -2.71
N LEU A 76 -1.18 13.87 -3.65
CA LEU A 76 -0.94 13.46 -5.03
C LEU A 76 0.17 14.30 -5.68
N LEU A 77 0.07 15.63 -5.59
CA LEU A 77 1.05 16.53 -6.19
C LEU A 77 2.46 16.38 -5.57
N ARG A 78 2.54 16.17 -4.25
CA ARG A 78 3.81 15.88 -3.57
C ARG A 78 4.44 14.58 -4.07
N HIS A 79 3.64 13.54 -4.29
CA HIS A 79 4.14 12.27 -4.81
C HIS A 79 4.58 12.39 -6.27
N ALA A 80 3.85 13.17 -7.09
CA ALA A 80 4.26 13.51 -8.44
C ALA A 80 5.61 14.25 -8.43
N GLN A 81 5.80 15.23 -7.56
CA GLN A 81 7.09 15.93 -7.46
C GLN A 81 8.23 14.96 -7.13
N ARG A 82 8.07 14.08 -6.13
CA ARG A 82 9.09 13.10 -5.75
C ARG A 82 9.43 12.13 -6.88
N ALA A 83 8.42 11.64 -7.60
CA ALA A 83 8.64 10.78 -8.76
C ALA A 83 9.41 11.51 -9.87
N LYS A 84 9.16 12.81 -10.07
CA LYS A 84 9.90 13.63 -11.03
C LYS A 84 11.35 13.82 -10.61
N GLU A 85 11.63 14.05 -9.32
CA GLU A 85 12.98 14.22 -8.78
C GLU A 85 13.87 12.99 -9.00
N VAL A 86 13.29 11.80 -9.07
CA VAL A 86 13.99 10.54 -9.39
C VAL A 86 13.88 10.13 -10.86
N GLY A 87 13.39 11.03 -11.73
CA GLY A 87 13.38 10.83 -13.17
C GLY A 87 12.30 9.88 -13.71
N ARG A 88 11.20 9.64 -12.97
CA ARG A 88 10.12 8.70 -13.37
C ARG A 88 8.98 9.32 -14.20
N ASN A 89 9.17 10.53 -14.75
CA ASN A 89 8.22 11.20 -15.65
C ASN A 89 6.72 11.09 -15.26
N PRO A 90 6.32 11.59 -14.07
CA PRO A 90 4.98 11.38 -13.54
C PRO A 90 3.93 12.21 -14.26
N GLN A 91 2.76 11.60 -14.48
CA GLN A 91 1.58 12.22 -15.09
C GLN A 91 0.33 11.91 -14.27
N VAL A 92 -0.37 12.96 -13.86
CA VAL A 92 -1.68 12.83 -13.21
C VAL A 92 -2.72 12.47 -14.27
N VAL A 93 -3.32 11.29 -14.13
CA VAL A 93 -4.36 10.78 -15.05
C VAL A 93 -5.59 10.35 -14.27
N ARG A 94 -6.74 10.27 -14.93
CA ARG A 94 -7.93 9.63 -14.34
C ARG A 94 -7.71 8.12 -14.30
N TYR A 95 -8.01 7.51 -13.17
CA TYR A 95 -7.97 6.09 -12.96
C TYR A 95 -9.17 5.40 -13.63
N GLU A 96 -8.87 4.27 -14.25
CA GLU A 96 -9.85 3.34 -14.81
C GLU A 96 -9.57 1.95 -14.23
N PRO A 97 -10.61 1.15 -13.87
CA PRO A 97 -10.41 -0.20 -13.32
C PRO A 97 -9.55 -1.12 -14.19
N SER A 98 -9.52 -0.90 -15.51
CA SER A 98 -8.69 -1.62 -16.46
C SER A 98 -7.18 -1.43 -16.27
N PHE A 99 -6.75 -0.44 -15.48
CA PHE A 99 -5.32 -0.24 -15.17
C PHE A 99 -4.78 -1.27 -14.17
N GLY A 100 -5.66 -1.88 -13.36
CA GLY A 100 -5.30 -2.81 -12.30
C GLY A 100 -5.93 -2.44 -10.96
N PRO A 101 -5.72 -3.25 -9.91
CA PRO A 101 -6.33 -3.04 -8.61
C PRO A 101 -5.81 -1.73 -7.98
N SER A 102 -6.66 -1.08 -7.18
CA SER A 102 -6.36 0.22 -6.58
C SER A 102 -6.61 0.22 -5.07
N ALA A 103 -6.03 1.22 -4.41
CA ALA A 103 -6.31 1.55 -3.03
C ALA A 103 -6.35 3.07 -2.86
N SER A 104 -7.29 3.55 -2.06
CA SER A 104 -7.31 4.95 -1.62
C SER A 104 -5.99 5.27 -0.92
N TYR A 105 -5.36 6.40 -1.29
CA TYR A 105 -4.18 6.91 -0.59
C TYR A 105 -4.43 7.04 0.92
N TYR A 106 -5.62 7.46 1.31
CA TYR A 106 -5.97 7.70 2.69
C TYR A 106 -6.17 6.40 3.48
N ALA A 107 -6.71 5.36 2.84
CA ALA A 107 -6.79 4.03 3.44
C ALA A 107 -5.38 3.44 3.65
N TRP A 108 -4.51 3.53 2.65
CA TRP A 108 -3.11 3.12 2.75
C TRP A 108 -2.33 3.90 3.82
N GLU A 109 -2.56 5.21 3.92
CA GLU A 109 -1.94 6.06 4.93
C GLU A 109 -2.42 5.70 6.34
N ALA A 110 -3.74 5.50 6.52
CA ALA A 110 -4.33 5.06 7.77
C ALA A 110 -3.82 3.68 8.22
N ALA A 111 -3.50 2.81 7.27
CA ALA A 111 -2.89 1.49 7.51
C ALA A 111 -1.39 1.54 7.89
N GLY A 112 -0.80 2.72 8.02
CA GLY A 112 0.60 2.86 8.39
C GLY A 112 1.58 2.73 7.22
N ARG A 113 1.11 2.92 5.99
CA ARG A 113 1.91 3.01 4.76
C ARG A 113 2.67 1.72 4.39
N PRO A 114 2.00 0.55 4.31
CA PRO A 114 2.64 -0.71 3.93
C PRO A 114 3.20 -0.65 2.50
N VAL A 115 4.42 -1.18 2.28
CA VAL A 115 5.10 -1.15 0.96
C VAL A 115 5.19 -2.50 0.27
N HIS A 116 4.89 -3.60 0.97
CA HIS A 116 4.85 -4.95 0.42
C HIS A 116 3.74 -5.78 1.09
N GLY A 117 2.79 -6.28 0.28
CA GLY A 117 1.85 -7.36 0.62
C GLY A 117 2.35 -8.69 0.06
N VAL A 118 3.61 -9.04 0.36
CA VAL A 118 4.18 -10.35 -0.01
C VAL A 118 5.14 -10.77 1.09
N ARG A 119 4.73 -11.70 1.96
CA ARG A 119 5.69 -12.53 2.67
C ARG A 119 6.08 -13.67 1.74
N ARG A 120 7.38 -13.91 1.56
CA ARG A 120 7.88 -15.09 0.85
C ARG A 120 7.31 -16.34 1.51
N GLU A 121 6.60 -17.17 0.75
CA GLU A 121 6.45 -18.59 1.05
C GLU A 121 7.85 -19.17 1.22
N GLY A 122 8.10 -19.80 2.36
CA GLY A 122 9.31 -20.55 2.68
C GLY A 122 8.92 -21.95 3.11
#